data_AF-A0A2N7XZP7-F1
#
_entry.id   AF-A0A2N7XZP7-F1
#
_cell.length_a   1.000
_cell.length_b   1.000
_cell.length_c   1.000
_cell.angle_alpha   90.00
_cell.angle_beta   90.00
_cell.angle_gamma   90.00
#
_symmetry.space_group_name_H-M   'P 1'
#
loop_
_entity.id
_entity.type
_entity.pdbx_description
1 polymer ?
#
loop_
_entity_poly.entity_id
_entity_poly.type
_entity_poly.pdbx_seq_one_letter_code
_entity_poly.pdbx_strand_id
1 'polypeptide(L)'
;MKKRLTEAQFQAAIKGLEIGQQTIDIARGVLVDGRPQAEFVTSLGLSKGAVSQAVSRVWAATKGNLPEGFERVAAVLPEHQAFIVKKWAEDAKKKQEPKK
;
A
#
# COMPACT_ATOMS: atom_id res chain seq x y z
N MET A 1 -1.49 -10.36 5.66
CA MET A 1 -2.53 -9.59 4.93
C MET A 1 -2.03 -9.29 3.52
N LYS A 2 -2.85 -9.47 2.48
CA LYS A 2 -2.48 -9.06 1.11
C LYS A 2 -2.66 -7.54 0.99
N LYS A 3 -1.64 -6.83 0.52
CA LYS A 3 -1.66 -5.38 0.27
C LYS A 3 -2.63 -5.09 -0.87
N ARG A 4 -3.70 -4.32 -0.62
CA ARG A 4 -4.73 -3.94 -1.61
C ARG A 4 -5.02 -2.45 -1.53
N LEU A 5 -5.36 -1.86 -2.66
CA LEU A 5 -5.72 -0.45 -2.83
C LEU A 5 -7.00 -0.33 -3.64
N THR A 6 -7.76 0.73 -3.41
CA THR A 6 -8.79 1.16 -4.35
C THR A 6 -8.15 1.85 -5.57
N GLU A 7 -8.89 1.96 -6.68
CA GLU A 7 -8.41 2.69 -7.87
C GLU A 7 -8.07 4.14 -7.51
N ALA A 8 -8.88 4.82 -6.71
CA ALA A 8 -8.60 6.19 -6.27
C ALA A 8 -7.32 6.30 -5.44
N GLN A 9 -7.09 5.37 -4.51
CA GLN A 9 -5.86 5.33 -3.71
C GLN A 9 -4.63 5.06 -4.58
N PHE A 10 -4.77 4.20 -5.59
CA PHE A 10 -3.72 3.89 -6.54
C PHE A 10 -3.37 5.10 -7.41
N GLN A 11 -4.37 5.76 -8.01
CA GLN A 11 -4.19 6.98 -8.81
C GLN A 11 -3.53 8.09 -8.00
N ALA A 12 -3.98 8.30 -6.76
CA ALA A 12 -3.39 9.30 -5.88
C ALA A 12 -1.93 8.95 -5.51
N ALA A 13 -1.58 7.67 -5.39
CA ALA A 13 -0.20 7.27 -5.11
C ALA A 13 0.74 7.48 -6.31
N ILE A 14 0.27 7.24 -7.55
CA ILE A 14 1.10 7.38 -8.75
C ILE A 14 1.24 8.82 -9.25
N LYS A 15 0.34 9.74 -8.85
CA LYS A 15 0.30 11.14 -9.33
C LYS A 15 1.62 11.91 -9.15
N GLY A 16 2.44 11.55 -8.16
CA GLY A 16 3.74 12.18 -7.87
C GLY A 16 4.94 11.23 -8.03
N LEU A 17 4.75 10.06 -8.64
CA LEU A 17 5.81 9.05 -8.82
C LEU A 17 6.35 9.10 -10.24
N GLU A 18 7.65 9.31 -10.39
CA GLU A 18 8.34 9.10 -11.67
C GLU A 18 8.59 7.60 -11.88
N ILE A 19 7.63 6.91 -12.48
CA ILE A 19 7.70 5.49 -12.81
C ILE A 19 7.22 5.22 -14.23
N GLY A 20 7.84 4.25 -14.90
CA GLY A 20 7.43 3.85 -16.25
C GLY A 20 6.10 3.10 -16.26
N GLN A 21 5.43 3.12 -17.42
CA GLN A 21 4.10 2.51 -17.62
C GLN A 21 4.06 1.03 -17.20
N GLN A 22 5.09 0.25 -17.51
CA GLN A 22 5.18 -1.16 -17.11
C GLN A 22 5.11 -1.35 -15.58
N THR A 23 5.71 -0.43 -14.80
CA THR A 23 5.62 -0.46 -13.33
C THR A 23 4.20 -0.15 -12.86
N ILE A 24 3.54 0.81 -13.51
CA ILE A 24 2.15 1.18 -13.23
C ILE A 24 1.23 -0.02 -13.49
N ASP A 25 1.37 -0.70 -14.63
CA ASP A 25 0.51 -1.82 -15.02
C ASP A 25 0.66 -3.02 -14.06
N ILE A 26 1.91 -3.37 -13.71
CA ILE A 26 2.19 -4.42 -12.73
C ILE A 26 1.58 -4.06 -11.37
N ALA A 27 1.82 -2.84 -10.90
CA ALA A 27 1.36 -2.41 -9.58
C ALA A 27 -0.18 -2.33 -9.53
N ARG A 28 -0.84 -1.86 -10.59
CA ARG A 28 -2.30 -1.83 -10.69
C ARG A 28 -2.88 -3.24 -10.66
N GLY A 29 -2.34 -4.13 -11.49
CA GLY A 29 -2.78 -5.52 -11.55
C GLY A 29 -2.67 -6.25 -10.21
N VAL A 30 -1.60 -5.98 -9.44
CA VAL A 30 -1.40 -6.64 -8.15
C VAL A 30 -2.17 -5.95 -7.01
N LEU A 31 -2.13 -4.62 -6.92
CA LEU A 31 -2.67 -3.88 -5.76
C LEU A 31 -4.16 -3.58 -5.90
N VAL A 32 -4.65 -3.34 -7.10
CA VAL A 32 -6.07 -3.03 -7.37
C VAL A 32 -6.81 -4.31 -7.75
N ASP A 33 -6.41 -4.94 -8.87
CA ASP A 33 -7.12 -6.11 -9.42
C ASP A 33 -6.89 -7.38 -8.57
N GLY A 34 -5.81 -7.41 -7.78
CA GLY A 34 -5.50 -8.53 -6.89
C GLY A 34 -4.87 -9.73 -7.57
N ARG A 35 -4.36 -9.56 -8.80
CA ARG A 35 -3.65 -10.59 -9.55
C ARG A 35 -2.34 -10.96 -8.84
N PRO A 36 -1.93 -12.24 -8.90
CA PRO A 36 -0.69 -12.67 -8.26
C PRO A 36 0.54 -12.13 -8.99
N GLN A 37 1.58 -11.74 -8.25
CA GLN A 37 2.86 -11.28 -8.83
C GLN A 37 3.50 -12.31 -9.76
N ALA A 38 3.28 -13.61 -9.48
CA ALA A 38 3.80 -14.71 -10.31
C ALA A 38 3.27 -14.67 -11.76
N GLU A 39 2.06 -14.14 -11.98
CA GLU A 39 1.50 -14.00 -13.32
C GLU A 39 2.29 -12.98 -14.16
N PHE A 40 2.74 -11.89 -13.54
CA PHE A 40 3.56 -10.86 -14.17
C PHE A 40 5.01 -11.30 -14.40
N VAL A 41 5.54 -12.17 -13.54
CA VAL A 41 6.85 -12.82 -13.73
C VAL A 41 6.85 -13.63 -15.04
N THR A 42 5.83 -14.47 -15.24
CA THR A 42 5.73 -15.33 -16.42
C THR A 42 5.38 -14.56 -17.68
N SER A 43 4.40 -13.64 -17.61
CA SER A 43 3.91 -12.92 -18.81
C SER A 43 4.87 -11.86 -19.33
N LEU A 44 5.64 -11.21 -18.45
CA LEU A 44 6.59 -10.15 -18.83
C LEU A 44 8.05 -10.63 -18.87
N GLY A 45 8.33 -11.90 -18.56
CA GLY A 45 9.69 -12.44 -18.49
C GLY A 45 10.56 -11.77 -17.42
N LEU A 46 9.96 -11.16 -16.40
CA LEU A 46 10.66 -10.42 -15.35
C LEU A 46 11.04 -11.33 -14.18
N SER A 47 12.08 -10.95 -13.43
CA SER A 47 12.41 -11.63 -12.18
C SER A 47 11.35 -11.34 -11.09
N LYS A 48 11.19 -12.28 -10.15
CA LYS A 48 10.35 -12.10 -8.96
C LYS A 48 10.74 -10.82 -8.18
N GLY A 49 12.03 -10.50 -8.12
CA GLY A 49 12.54 -9.30 -7.46
C GLY A 49 12.09 -8.02 -8.15
N ALA A 50 12.15 -7.96 -9.47
CA ALA A 50 11.72 -6.80 -10.25
C ALA A 50 10.22 -6.51 -10.07
N VAL A 51 9.38 -7.54 -10.15
CA VAL A 51 7.92 -7.42 -9.92
C VAL A 51 7.63 -6.99 -8.48
N SER A 52 8.32 -7.58 -7.50
CA SER A 52 8.16 -7.20 -6.08
C SER A 52 8.57 -5.74 -5.82
N GLN A 53 9.65 -5.27 -6.44
CA GLN A 53 10.10 -3.88 -6.34
C GLN A 53 9.10 -2.91 -6.98
N ALA A 54 8.57 -3.23 -8.17
CA ALA A 54 7.55 -2.42 -8.84
C ALA A 54 6.32 -2.19 -7.95
N VAL A 55 5.78 -3.28 -7.38
CA VAL A 55 4.64 -3.21 -6.44
C VAL A 55 5.02 -2.44 -5.16
N SER A 56 6.21 -2.67 -4.63
CA SER A 56 6.66 -2.03 -3.39
C SER A 56 6.84 -0.52 -3.55
N ARG A 57 7.28 -0.04 -4.72
CA ARG A 57 7.45 1.39 -5.00
C ARG A 57 6.11 2.13 -4.94
N VAL A 58 5.08 1.61 -5.60
CA VAL A 58 3.74 2.22 -5.55
C VAL A 58 3.12 2.11 -4.16
N TRP A 59 3.28 0.96 -3.50
CA TRP A 59 2.83 0.78 -2.11
C TRP A 59 3.55 1.69 -1.11
N ALA A 60 4.78 2.11 -1.38
CA ALA A 60 5.48 3.07 -0.54
C ALA A 60 4.89 4.48 -0.70
N ALA A 61 4.51 4.88 -1.92
CA ALA A 61 3.91 6.18 -2.16
C ALA A 61 2.52 6.34 -1.54
N THR A 62 1.75 5.25 -1.38
CA THR A 62 0.48 5.31 -0.64
C THR A 62 0.67 5.69 0.83
N LYS A 63 1.87 5.49 1.40
CA LYS A 63 2.12 5.87 2.80
C LYS A 63 2.06 7.38 3.04
N GLY A 64 2.21 8.19 1.99
CA GLY A 64 2.05 9.64 2.02
C GLY A 64 0.60 10.11 1.92
N ASN A 65 -0.33 9.27 1.45
CA ASN A 65 -1.76 9.58 1.42
C ASN A 65 -2.40 9.21 2.77
N LEU A 66 -2.17 10.06 3.76
CA LEU A 66 -2.88 10.03 5.03
C LEU A 66 -4.26 10.69 4.85
N PRO A 67 -5.33 10.16 5.48
CA PRO A 67 -6.59 10.89 5.54
C PRO A 67 -6.39 12.26 6.21
N GLU A 68 -7.22 13.24 5.83
CA GLU A 68 -7.16 14.57 6.44
C GLU A 68 -7.32 14.47 7.97
N GLY A 69 -6.43 15.15 8.70
CA GLY A 69 -6.36 15.09 10.17
C GLY A 69 -5.62 13.88 10.75
N PHE A 70 -4.98 13.03 9.92
CA PHE A 70 -4.18 11.90 10.39
C PHE A 70 -2.68 12.12 10.15
N GLU A 71 -1.87 11.68 11.12
CA GLU A 71 -0.41 11.73 11.06
C GLU A 71 0.21 10.33 11.20
N ARG A 72 1.31 10.08 10.48
CA ARG A 72 2.09 8.86 10.63
C ARG A 72 3.20 9.06 11.65
N VAL A 73 3.10 8.37 12.79
CA VAL A 73 4.12 8.38 13.84
C VAL A 73 4.94 7.08 13.87
N ALA A 74 6.24 7.19 14.14
CA ALA A 74 7.14 6.07 14.42
C ALA A 74 7.99 6.44 15.64
N ALA A 75 7.92 5.62 16.70
CA ALA A 75 8.58 5.91 17.97
C ALA A 75 9.06 4.62 18.65
N VAL A 76 10.14 4.72 19.44
CA VAL A 76 10.60 3.67 20.35
C VAL A 76 9.94 3.90 21.71
N LEU A 77 9.14 2.94 22.18
CA LEU A 77 8.32 3.08 23.38
C LEU A 77 8.42 1.82 24.25
N PRO A 78 8.24 1.93 25.59
CA PRO A 78 8.01 0.78 26.46
C PRO A 78 6.77 -0.03 26.03
N GLU A 79 6.76 -1.32 26.36
CA GLU A 79 5.74 -2.28 25.91
C GLU A 79 4.30 -1.81 26.19
N HIS A 80 4.03 -1.29 27.39
CA HIS A 80 2.70 -0.84 27.78
C HIS A 80 2.19 0.34 26.93
N GLN A 81 3.08 1.26 26.51
CA GLN A 81 2.71 2.37 25.64
C GLN A 81 2.53 1.90 24.20
N ALA A 82 3.37 0.98 23.73
CA ALA A 82 3.23 0.36 22.42
C ALA A 82 1.88 -0.38 22.29
N PHE A 83 1.41 -1.03 23.36
CA PHE A 83 0.09 -1.66 23.39
C PHE A 83 -1.05 -0.63 23.19
N ILE A 84 -0.98 0.51 23.86
CA ILE A 84 -1.98 1.59 23.73
C ILE A 84 -2.00 2.14 22.29
N VAL A 85 -0.84 2.43 21.72
CA VAL A 85 -0.73 2.93 20.33
C VAL A 85 -1.27 1.93 19.32
N LYS A 86 -1.02 0.62 19.51
CA LYS A 86 -1.61 -0.44 18.67
C LYS A 86 -3.13 -0.44 18.74
N LYS A 87 -3.70 -0.30 19.94
CA LYS A 87 -5.16 -0.25 20.14
C LYS A 87 -5.78 0.97 19.45
N TRP A 88 -5.16 2.16 19.57
CA TRP A 88 -5.61 3.35 18.85
C TRP A 88 -5.59 3.16 17.33
N ALA A 89 -4.55 2.51 16.79
CA ALA A 89 -4.46 2.22 15.37
C ALA A 89 -5.56 1.26 14.87
N GLU A 90 -6.01 0.32 15.70
CA GLU A 90 -7.13 -0.57 15.37
C GLU A 90 -8.48 0.16 15.42
N ASP A 91 -8.71 0.96 16.46
CA ASP A 91 -9.94 1.74 16.61
C ASP A 91 -10.11 2.78 15.49
N ALA A 92 -8.99 3.41 15.07
CA ALA A 92 -8.96 4.31 13.92
C ALA A 92 -9.40 3.61 12.62
N LYS A 93 -8.95 2.36 12.39
CA LYS A 93 -9.36 1.57 11.20
C LYS A 93 -10.85 1.26 11.21
N LYS A 94 -11.39 0.84 12.37
CA LYS A 94 -12.83 0.51 12.50
C LYS A 94 -13.73 1.73 12.24
N LYS A 95 -13.30 2.93 12.64
CA LYS A 95 -14.04 4.17 12.38
C LYS A 95 -14.00 4.64 10.92
N GLN A 96 -13.02 4.17 10.15
CA GLN A 96 -12.88 4.47 8.72
C GLN A 96 -13.65 3.50 7.81
N GLU A 97 -14.12 2.36 8.34
CA GLU A 97 -15.01 1.48 7.58
C GLU A 97 -16.41 2.12 7.52
N PRO A 98 -16.96 2.43 6.33
CA PRO A 98 -18.32 2.94 6.24
C PRO A 98 -19.26 1.87 6.82
N LYS A 99 -20.11 2.27 7.78
CA LYS A 99 -21.21 1.42 8.23
C LYS A 99 -22.06 1.09 6.99
N LYS A 100 -22.10 -0.19 6.63
CA LYS A 100 -23.03 -0.74 5.64
C LYS A 100 -24.47 -0.48 6.05
#